data_AF-T1G4P6-F1
#
_entry.id   AF-T1G4P6-F1
#
_cell.length_a   1.000
_cell.length_b   1.000
_cell.length_c   1.000
_cell.angle_alpha   90.00
_cell.angle_beta   90.00
_cell.angle_gamma   90.00
#
_symmetry.space_group_name_H-M   'P 1'
#
loop_
_entity.id
_entity.type
_entity.pdbx_description
1 polymer ?
#
loop_
_entity_poly.entity_id
_entity_poly.type
_entity_poly.pdbx_seq_one_letter_code
_entity_poly.pdbx_strand_id
1 'polypeptide(L)'
;WTLIQQRTDGWLSFDKNWQPYRDGFGDSFNYWMGLEAIYQLTKGQNYRLQIQVLDFFGNLFIDIYETFYLGPESSNYPLFASGWIGYSGDVFNDPADPWRSTGDGIPFSTRDRDNDNSWLFCSYLINGGWWYNDCTKINLNGVYLIEPSFRYYFYFPPYYILPFKCRMLIQQR
;
A
#
# COMPACT_ATOMS: atom_id res chain seq x y z
N TRP A 1 11.56 12.60 5.87
CA TRP A 1 10.68 11.44 5.59
C TRP A 1 9.99 11.05 6.87
N THR A 2 8.67 10.94 6.82
CA THR A 2 7.81 10.49 7.92
C THR A 2 7.34 9.08 7.58
N LEU A 3 7.59 8.12 8.47
CA LEU A 3 7.15 6.74 8.29
C LEU A 3 5.62 6.66 8.45
N ILE A 4 4.93 6.07 7.48
CA ILE A 4 3.46 5.89 7.54
C ILE A 4 3.03 4.43 7.58
N GLN A 5 3.90 3.52 7.11
CA GLN A 5 3.68 2.07 7.16
C GLN A 5 5.04 1.36 7.24
N GLN A 6 5.13 0.31 8.05
CA GLN A 6 6.28 -0.60 8.08
C GLN A 6 5.86 -2.04 8.36
N ARG A 7 6.53 -2.99 7.69
CA ARG A 7 6.58 -4.41 8.04
C ARG A 7 8.02 -4.88 8.18
N THR A 8 8.38 -5.47 9.32
CA THR A 8 9.70 -6.08 9.52
C THR A 8 9.67 -7.52 10.01
N ASP A 9 8.52 -7.99 10.49
CA ASP A 9 8.26 -9.36 10.91
C ASP A 9 6.75 -9.69 10.84
N GLY A 10 6.39 -10.93 11.18
CA GLY A 10 5.01 -11.43 11.14
C GLY A 10 4.26 -11.38 12.48
N TRP A 11 4.78 -10.73 13.52
CA TRP A 11 4.18 -10.81 14.87
C TRP A 11 2.88 -10.01 15.00
N LEU A 12 2.72 -8.97 14.17
CA LEU A 12 1.50 -8.17 14.14
C LEU A 12 0.67 -8.46 12.88
N SER A 13 -0.55 -8.94 13.09
CA SER A 13 -1.51 -9.09 11.98
C SER A 13 -1.98 -7.73 11.46
N PHE A 14 -1.93 -7.58 10.14
CA PHE A 14 -2.50 -6.45 9.41
C PHE A 14 -3.90 -6.79 8.86
N ASP A 15 -4.38 -8.04 8.98
CA ASP A 15 -5.78 -8.36 8.69
C ASP A 15 -6.68 -7.76 9.78
N LYS A 16 -7.08 -6.51 9.58
CA LYS A 16 -7.86 -5.69 10.50
C LYS A 16 -9.04 -5.07 9.77
N ASN A 17 -10.07 -4.77 10.55
CA ASN A 17 -11.25 -4.05 10.10
C ASN A 17 -10.94 -2.56 9.83
N TRP A 18 -11.93 -1.84 9.29
CA TRP A 18 -11.85 -0.41 8.95
C TRP A 18 -11.33 0.45 10.10
N GLN A 19 -11.89 0.28 11.28
CA GLN A 19 -11.65 1.16 12.42
C GLN A 19 -10.15 1.25 12.81
N PRO A 20 -9.42 0.14 13.00
CA PRO A 20 -7.96 0.18 13.17
C PRO A 20 -7.22 0.84 12.00
N TYR A 21 -7.61 0.59 10.75
CA TYR A 21 -6.96 1.21 9.59
C TYR A 21 -7.16 2.72 9.54
N ARG A 22 -8.32 3.19 9.98
CA ARG A 22 -8.61 4.61 10.10
C ARG A 22 -7.76 5.27 11.17
N ASP A 23 -7.76 4.71 12.38
CA ASP A 23 -7.18 5.32 13.57
C ASP A 23 -5.66 5.09 13.69
N GLY A 24 -5.14 4.03 13.07
CA GLY A 24 -3.75 3.61 13.18
C GLY A 24 -3.55 2.46 14.18
N PHE A 25 -2.46 1.71 13.99
CA PHE A 25 -2.09 0.60 14.87
C PHE A 25 -0.62 0.22 14.73
N GLY A 26 -0.11 -0.47 15.76
CA GLY A 26 1.14 -1.21 15.67
C GLY A 26 2.17 -0.86 16.74
N ASP A 27 3.41 -1.21 16.44
CA ASP A 27 4.57 -1.16 17.33
C ASP A 27 5.83 -0.67 16.57
N SER A 28 7.01 -0.82 17.17
CA SER A 28 8.27 -0.37 16.57
C SER A 28 8.73 -1.18 15.34
N PHE A 29 8.18 -2.38 15.15
CA PHE A 29 8.53 -3.30 14.07
C PHE A 29 7.50 -3.26 12.96
N ASN A 30 6.21 -3.26 13.30
CA ASN A 30 5.13 -3.21 12.34
C ASN A 30 4.15 -2.11 12.69
N TYR A 31 3.92 -1.19 11.76
CA TYR A 31 3.24 0.06 12.05
C TYR A 31 2.36 0.48 10.87
N TRP A 32 1.19 1.04 11.19
CA TRP A 32 0.33 1.76 10.28
C TRP A 32 -0.13 3.06 10.95
N MET A 33 0.14 4.20 10.33
CA MET A 33 -0.12 5.52 10.91
C MET A 33 -1.61 5.81 11.13
N GLY A 34 -2.49 5.21 10.33
CA GLY A 34 -3.91 5.55 10.29
C GLY A 34 -4.24 6.42 9.08
N LEU A 35 -5.30 6.05 8.36
CA LEU A 35 -5.74 6.75 7.15
C LEU A 35 -6.09 8.21 7.43
N GLU A 36 -6.75 8.50 8.56
CA GLU A 36 -7.13 9.86 8.91
C GLU A 36 -5.90 10.74 9.14
N ALA A 37 -4.90 10.23 9.85
CA ALA A 37 -3.65 10.95 10.08
C ALA A 37 -2.89 11.21 8.77
N ILE A 38 -2.82 10.21 7.87
CA ILE A 38 -2.18 10.36 6.55
C ILE A 38 -2.94 11.39 5.70
N TYR A 39 -4.28 11.35 5.69
CA TYR A 39 -5.12 12.33 5.01
C TYR A 39 -4.85 13.75 5.53
N GLN A 40 -4.90 13.96 6.85
CA GLN A 40 -4.69 15.28 7.44
C GLN A 40 -3.31 15.87 7.11
N LEU A 41 -2.27 15.02 7.06
CA LEU A 41 -0.94 15.44 6.63
C LEU A 41 -0.90 15.80 5.14
N THR A 42 -1.54 15.00 4.29
CA THR A 42 -1.34 15.07 2.83
C THR A 42 -2.40 15.86 2.07
N LYS A 43 -3.50 16.29 2.71
CA LYS A 43 -4.61 17.02 2.06
C LYS A 43 -4.22 18.28 1.29
N GLY A 44 -3.06 18.87 1.59
CA GLY A 44 -2.49 20.00 0.86
C GLY A 44 -1.81 19.63 -0.46
N GLN A 45 -1.79 18.35 -0.84
CA GLN A 45 -1.25 17.80 -2.10
C GLN A 45 0.22 18.11 -2.38
N ASN A 46 0.97 18.53 -1.36
CA ASN A 46 2.39 18.90 -1.47
C ASN A 46 3.30 17.87 -0.79
N TYR A 47 3.00 16.59 -1.00
CA TYR A 47 3.78 15.49 -0.44
C TYR A 47 4.21 14.54 -1.54
N ARG A 48 5.38 13.94 -1.35
CA ARG A 48 5.85 12.79 -2.11
C ARG A 48 5.83 11.54 -1.25
N LEU A 49 5.65 10.38 -1.88
CA LEU A 49 5.72 9.07 -1.25
C LEU A 49 7.01 8.36 -1.68
N GLN A 50 7.63 7.64 -0.77
CA GLN A 50 8.67 6.67 -1.04
C GLN A 50 8.23 5.30 -0.53
N ILE A 51 8.30 4.30 -1.40
CA ILE A 51 8.09 2.90 -1.06
C ILE A 51 9.46 2.23 -1.06
N GLN A 52 9.75 1.46 -0.01
CA GLN A 52 10.94 0.63 0.09
C GLN A 52 10.51 -0.82 0.28
N VAL A 53 11.07 -1.74 -0.50
CA VAL A 53 10.85 -3.19 -0.35
C VAL A 53 12.19 -3.90 -0.35
N LEU A 54 12.47 -4.67 0.69
CA LEU A 54 13.58 -5.61 0.77
C LEU A 54 13.03 -7.00 0.50
N ASP A 55 13.56 -7.70 -0.50
CA ASP A 55 13.14 -9.07 -0.80
C ASP A 55 13.87 -10.13 0.05
N PHE A 56 13.46 -11.39 -0.06
CA PHE A 56 14.10 -12.53 0.62
C PHE A 56 15.55 -12.80 0.18
N PHE A 57 15.99 -12.25 -0.96
CA PHE A 57 17.33 -12.41 -1.50
C PHE A 57 18.27 -11.25 -1.12
N GLY A 58 17.76 -10.27 -0.37
CA GLY A 58 18.53 -9.10 0.08
C GLY A 58 18.56 -7.93 -0.90
N ASN A 59 17.76 -7.97 -1.98
CA ASN A 59 17.66 -6.85 -2.92
C ASN A 59 16.72 -5.77 -2.36
N LEU A 60 17.17 -4.52 -2.42
CA LEU A 60 16.39 -3.36 -2.01
C LEU A 60 15.84 -2.63 -3.23
N PHE A 61 14.52 -2.50 -3.28
CA PHE A 61 13.77 -1.75 -4.29
C PHE A 61 13.22 -0.47 -3.67
N ILE A 62 13.36 0.64 -4.39
CA ILE A 62 12.89 1.96 -3.95
C ILE A 62 12.16 2.62 -5.11
N ASP A 63 10.91 2.99 -4.86
CA ASP A 63 10.08 3.78 -5.77
C ASP A 63 9.67 5.08 -5.09
N ILE A 64 9.63 6.17 -5.86
CA ILE A 64 9.18 7.48 -5.40
C ILE A 64 8.00 7.92 -6.27
N TYR A 65 6.96 8.47 -5.64
CA TYR A 65 5.89 9.19 -6.31
C TYR A 65 5.98 10.66 -5.91
N GLU A 66 6.25 11.52 -6.89
CA GLU A 66 6.45 12.96 -6.68
C GLU A 66 5.22 13.70 -6.17
N THR A 67 4.03 13.14 -6.37
CA THR A 67 2.77 13.58 -5.76
C THR A 67 2.13 12.40 -5.04
N PHE A 68 1.72 12.61 -3.79
CA PHE A 68 0.98 11.66 -2.98
C PHE A 68 0.02 12.37 -2.05
N TYR A 69 -1.25 11.97 -2.06
CA TYR A 69 -2.21 12.36 -1.05
C TYR A 69 -3.38 11.37 -0.96
N LEU A 70 -4.09 11.42 0.16
CA LEU A 70 -5.37 10.74 0.31
C LEU A 70 -6.53 11.74 0.21
N GLY A 71 -7.69 11.27 -0.24
CA GLY A 71 -8.95 12.00 -0.06
C GLY A 71 -9.56 11.80 1.33
N PRO A 72 -10.70 12.45 1.63
CA PRO A 72 -11.35 12.37 2.93
C PRO A 72 -12.06 11.03 3.19
N GLU A 73 -12.42 10.77 4.45
CA GLU A 73 -13.20 9.58 4.87
C GLU A 73 -14.55 9.47 4.16
N SER A 74 -15.19 10.60 3.84
CA SER A 74 -16.49 10.64 3.13
C SER A 74 -16.44 10.00 1.74
N SER A 75 -15.24 9.88 1.16
CA SER A 75 -14.96 9.17 -0.09
C SER A 75 -14.14 7.90 0.10
N ASN A 76 -14.04 7.40 1.34
CA ASN A 76 -13.27 6.21 1.72
C ASN A 76 -11.75 6.32 1.50
N TYR A 77 -11.16 7.49 1.77
CA TYR A 77 -9.70 7.71 1.67
C TYR A 77 -9.08 7.29 0.33
N PRO A 78 -9.53 7.83 -0.81
CA PRO A 78 -9.00 7.46 -2.12
C PRO A 78 -7.52 7.83 -2.25
N LEU A 79 -6.73 6.96 -2.87
CA LEU A 79 -5.30 7.15 -3.11
C LEU A 79 -5.05 7.96 -4.38
N PHE A 80 -4.21 8.99 -4.27
CA PHE A 80 -3.65 9.68 -5.43
C PHE A 80 -2.13 9.63 -5.37
N ALA A 81 -1.51 9.06 -6.40
CA ALA A 81 -0.06 8.93 -6.50
C ALA A 81 0.39 9.09 -7.95
N SER A 82 1.27 10.04 -8.24
CA SER A 82 1.75 10.31 -9.61
C SER A 82 3.18 10.83 -9.65
N GLY A 83 3.74 10.92 -10.86
CA GLY A 83 5.14 11.32 -11.07
C GLY A 83 6.11 10.27 -10.53
N TRP A 84 5.89 9.01 -10.89
CA TRP A 84 6.72 7.89 -10.47
C TRP A 84 8.17 8.02 -10.94
N ILE A 85 9.11 7.71 -10.05
CA ILE A 85 10.55 7.63 -10.28
C ILE A 85 11.03 6.33 -9.64
N GLY A 86 11.54 5.43 -10.47
CA GLY A 86 12.08 4.14 -10.01
C GLY A 86 12.52 3.25 -11.16
N TYR A 87 12.85 2.00 -10.82
CA TYR A 87 13.29 0.98 -11.78
C TYR A 87 12.43 -0.29 -11.73
N SER A 88 11.49 -0.36 -10.78
CA SER A 88 10.62 -1.51 -10.52
C SER A 88 9.25 -1.42 -11.24
N GLY A 89 9.03 -0.41 -12.08
CA GLY A 89 7.74 -0.17 -12.74
C GLY A 89 6.72 0.54 -11.83
N ASP A 90 5.90 1.39 -12.44
CA ASP A 90 4.86 2.14 -11.72
C ASP A 90 3.71 1.21 -11.32
N VAL A 91 3.73 0.73 -10.08
CA VAL A 91 2.71 -0.20 -9.55
C VAL A 91 1.37 0.44 -9.21
N PHE A 92 1.33 1.77 -9.09
CA PHE A 92 0.08 2.48 -8.84
C PHE A 92 -0.59 2.91 -10.14
N ASN A 93 0.16 3.10 -11.22
CA ASN A 93 -0.36 3.57 -12.51
C ASN A 93 0.19 2.74 -13.67
N ASP A 94 0.21 1.42 -13.54
CA ASP A 94 0.71 0.52 -14.58
C ASP A 94 -0.17 0.61 -15.85
N PRO A 95 0.37 1.13 -16.97
CA PRO A 95 -0.41 1.25 -18.20
C PRO A 95 -0.72 -0.11 -18.85
N ALA A 96 0.01 -1.18 -18.49
CA ALA A 96 -0.22 -2.52 -19.00
C ALA A 96 -1.36 -3.26 -18.27
N ASP A 97 -1.77 -2.78 -17.08
CA ASP A 97 -2.88 -3.36 -16.30
C ASP A 97 -3.65 -2.27 -15.54
N PRO A 98 -4.35 -1.38 -16.25
CA PRO A 98 -5.07 -0.26 -15.64
C PRO A 98 -6.16 -0.71 -14.66
N TRP A 99 -6.66 -1.94 -14.78
CA TRP A 99 -7.70 -2.50 -13.89
C TRP A 99 -7.20 -2.79 -12.47
N ARG A 100 -5.88 -2.97 -12.31
CA ARG A 100 -5.24 -3.17 -10.99
C ARG A 100 -4.45 -1.96 -10.51
N SER A 101 -4.43 -0.89 -11.29
CA SER A 101 -3.85 0.40 -10.95
C SER A 101 -4.72 1.11 -9.92
N THR A 102 -4.08 1.82 -9.00
CA THR A 102 -4.70 2.36 -7.78
C THR A 102 -4.38 3.83 -7.50
N GLY A 103 -3.41 4.40 -8.21
CA GLY A 103 -2.88 5.75 -8.00
C GLY A 103 -3.80 6.88 -8.45
N ASP A 104 -4.96 6.57 -9.03
CA ASP A 104 -5.91 7.56 -9.56
C ASP A 104 -7.29 7.44 -8.88
N GLY A 105 -7.31 7.67 -7.56
CA GLY A 105 -8.54 7.86 -6.80
C GLY A 105 -9.23 6.58 -6.33
N ILE A 106 -8.53 5.44 -6.31
CA ILE A 106 -9.12 4.19 -5.82
C ILE A 106 -9.35 4.28 -4.30
N PRO A 107 -10.56 4.00 -3.79
CA PRO A 107 -10.88 4.03 -2.36
C PRO A 107 -10.19 2.89 -1.59
N PHE A 108 -10.03 3.08 -0.29
CA PHE A 108 -9.47 2.07 0.60
C PHE A 108 -10.53 1.04 0.97
N SER A 109 -10.15 -0.23 1.06
CA SER A 109 -11.02 -1.34 1.42
C SER A 109 -10.40 -2.15 2.55
N THR A 110 -11.27 -2.72 3.40
CA THR A 110 -10.91 -3.62 4.50
C THR A 110 -11.88 -4.80 4.53
N ARG A 111 -11.61 -5.81 5.36
CA ARG A 111 -12.42 -7.03 5.39
C ARG A 111 -13.90 -6.81 5.67
N ASP A 112 -14.23 -5.81 6.48
CA ASP A 112 -15.59 -5.44 6.87
C ASP A 112 -16.16 -4.21 6.11
N ARG A 113 -15.39 -3.66 5.17
CA ARG A 113 -15.80 -2.52 4.34
C ARG A 113 -15.24 -2.66 2.94
N ASP A 114 -16.07 -3.18 2.05
CA ASP A 114 -15.75 -3.36 0.64
C ASP A 114 -16.06 -2.08 -0.13
N ASN A 115 -15.01 -1.45 -0.67
CA ASN A 115 -15.08 -0.33 -1.60
C ASN A 115 -14.30 -0.64 -2.88
N ASP A 116 -13.94 -1.91 -3.13
CA ASP A 116 -13.16 -2.26 -4.31
C ASP A 116 -14.03 -2.33 -5.58
N ASN A 117 -13.39 -2.40 -6.75
CA ASN A 117 -14.09 -2.47 -8.03
C ASN A 117 -14.15 -3.91 -8.57
N SER A 118 -13.86 -4.91 -7.73
CA SER A 118 -13.85 -6.31 -8.11
C SER A 118 -15.18 -6.99 -7.77
N TRP A 119 -15.48 -8.06 -8.49
CA TRP A 119 -16.51 -9.02 -8.09
C TRP A 119 -16.04 -9.96 -6.99
N LEU A 120 -14.72 -9.98 -6.76
CA LEU A 120 -14.05 -10.75 -5.75
C LEU A 120 -13.84 -9.83 -4.56
N PHE A 121 -14.36 -10.16 -3.38
CA PHE A 121 -14.09 -9.40 -2.16
C PHE A 121 -12.57 -9.42 -1.85
N CYS A 122 -11.79 -8.48 -2.39
CA CYS A 122 -10.33 -8.64 -2.48
C CYS A 122 -9.68 -8.62 -1.10
N SER A 123 -10.13 -7.71 -0.23
CA SER A 123 -9.68 -7.64 1.16
C SER A 123 -9.90 -8.96 1.93
N TYR A 124 -10.93 -9.74 1.57
CA TYR A 124 -11.19 -11.06 2.14
C TYR A 124 -10.26 -12.15 1.58
N LEU A 125 -9.84 -12.03 0.32
CA LEU A 125 -9.00 -13.04 -0.35
C LEU A 125 -7.51 -12.88 -0.05
N ILE A 126 -7.02 -11.64 -0.05
CA ILE A 126 -5.58 -11.34 0.07
C ILE A 126 -5.17 -10.74 1.41
N ASN A 127 -6.14 -10.52 2.31
CA ASN A 127 -6.01 -10.00 3.67
C ASN A 127 -5.36 -8.61 3.76
N GLY A 128 -5.70 -7.93 4.85
CA GLY A 128 -5.23 -6.58 5.10
C GLY A 128 -6.03 -5.53 4.33
N GLY A 129 -5.94 -4.31 4.82
CA GLY A 129 -6.54 -3.15 4.18
C GLY A 129 -5.62 -2.57 3.11
N TRP A 130 -6.18 -2.24 1.96
CA TRP A 130 -5.45 -1.60 0.86
C TRP A 130 -6.40 -0.85 -0.08
N TRP A 131 -5.83 -0.08 -0.99
CA TRP A 131 -6.55 0.46 -2.15
C TRP A 131 -6.68 -0.65 -3.20
N TYR A 132 -7.80 -1.37 -3.18
CA TYR A 132 -8.08 -2.43 -4.14
C TYR A 132 -8.95 -1.87 -5.28
N ASN A 133 -8.53 -2.06 -6.52
CA ASN A 133 -9.32 -1.81 -7.72
C ASN A 133 -10.00 -3.14 -8.13
N ASP A 134 -9.69 -3.74 -9.29
CA ASP A 134 -9.94 -5.17 -9.50
C ASP A 134 -8.86 -6.01 -8.78
N CYS A 135 -8.91 -5.96 -7.45
CA CYS A 135 -7.82 -6.29 -6.52
C CYS A 135 -6.60 -5.39 -6.72
N THR A 136 -5.38 -5.93 -6.68
CA THR A 136 -4.16 -5.11 -6.78
C THR A 136 -2.95 -5.94 -7.19
N LYS A 137 -1.91 -5.27 -7.68
CA LYS A 137 -0.57 -5.84 -7.93
C LYS A 137 0.35 -5.81 -6.72
N ILE A 138 0.04 -4.96 -5.75
CA ILE A 138 0.87 -4.73 -4.57
C ILE A 138 -0.02 -4.60 -3.34
N ASN A 139 0.32 -5.30 -2.27
CA ASN A 139 -0.36 -5.15 -0.99
C ASN A 139 0.68 -5.23 0.14
N LEU A 140 1.25 -4.09 0.51
CA LEU A 140 2.25 -4.00 1.59
C LEU A 140 1.66 -4.36 2.97
N ASN A 141 0.33 -4.33 3.07
CA ASN A 141 -0.43 -4.68 4.26
C ASN A 141 -0.89 -6.14 4.27
N GLY A 142 -0.54 -6.93 3.26
CA GLY A 142 -0.94 -8.33 3.14
C GLY A 142 -0.33 -9.23 4.21
N VAL A 143 -0.54 -10.54 4.03
CA VAL A 143 0.03 -11.58 4.90
C VAL A 143 1.56 -11.47 4.91
N TYR A 144 2.15 -11.44 6.10
CA TYR A 144 3.60 -11.48 6.23
C TYR A 144 4.09 -12.89 5.95
N LEU A 145 4.95 -13.04 4.95
CA LEU A 145 5.55 -14.32 4.61
C LEU A 145 6.82 -14.55 5.42
N ILE A 146 6.98 -15.75 5.96
CA ILE A 146 8.22 -16.20 6.61
C ILE A 146 9.13 -17.00 5.66
N GLU A 147 8.60 -17.38 4.50
CA GLU A 147 9.30 -18.06 3.42
C GLU A 147 8.81 -17.54 2.06
N PRO A 148 9.62 -17.62 0.99
CA PRO A 148 9.23 -17.15 -0.34
C PRO A 148 7.97 -17.87 -0.85
N SER A 149 6.92 -17.13 -1.22
CA SER A 149 5.67 -17.70 -1.75
C SER A 149 5.13 -16.89 -2.92
N PHE A 150 4.86 -17.57 -4.04
CA PHE A 150 4.20 -16.99 -5.21
C PHE A 150 2.70 -16.72 -5.02
N ARG A 151 2.15 -16.98 -3.82
CA ARG A 151 0.75 -16.65 -3.53
C ARG A 151 0.55 -15.18 -3.17
N TYR A 152 1.60 -14.51 -2.69
CA TYR A 152 1.56 -13.12 -2.22
C TYR A 152 2.83 -12.37 -2.70
N TYR A 153 3.04 -12.34 -4.02
CA TYR A 153 4.10 -11.54 -4.64
C TYR A 153 3.62 -10.12 -4.94
N PHE A 154 4.56 -9.18 -5.05
CA PHE A 154 4.32 -7.91 -5.70
C PHE A 154 4.78 -7.98 -7.14
N TYR A 155 3.93 -7.57 -8.07
CA TYR A 155 4.31 -7.50 -9.48
C TYR A 155 4.82 -6.09 -9.79
N PHE A 156 6.10 -6.01 -10.06
CA PHE A 156 6.86 -4.81 -10.38
C PHE A 156 7.52 -5.04 -11.73
N PRO A 157 6.83 -4.78 -12.86
CA PRO A 157 7.30 -5.19 -14.19
C PRO A 157 8.78 -4.83 -14.42
N PRO A 158 9.64 -5.79 -14.85
CA PRO A 158 9.38 -7.18 -15.23
C PRO A 158 9.50 -8.23 -14.09
N TYR A 159 9.64 -7.80 -12.83
CA TYR A 159 9.97 -8.64 -11.68
C TYR A 159 8.77 -9.05 -10.83
N TYR A 160 8.88 -10.24 -10.25
CA TYR A 160 8.08 -10.66 -9.10
C TYR A 160 8.92 -10.46 -7.85
N ILE A 161 8.48 -9.55 -6.97
CA ILE A 161 9.16 -9.27 -5.71
C ILE A 161 8.49 -10.08 -4.61
N LEU A 162 9.29 -10.84 -3.87
CA LEU A 162 8.85 -11.59 -2.70
C LEU A 162 9.26 -10.78 -1.47
N PRO A 163 8.35 -9.93 -0.95
CA PRO A 163 8.69 -8.96 0.08
C PRO A 163 9.04 -9.67 1.38
N PHE A 164 10.21 -9.37 1.92
CA PHE A 164 10.59 -9.73 3.28
C PHE A 164 10.34 -8.56 4.24
N LYS A 165 10.74 -7.34 3.88
CA LYS A 165 10.44 -6.12 4.66
C LYS A 165 9.93 -5.03 3.73
N CYS A 166 9.05 -4.17 4.22
CA CYS A 166 8.59 -3.04 3.44
C CYS A 166 8.30 -1.81 4.30
N ARG A 167 8.38 -0.63 3.66
CA ARG A 167 8.08 0.66 4.27
C ARG A 167 7.40 1.58 3.27
N MET A 168 6.52 2.44 3.78
CA MET A 168 6.04 3.62 3.09
C MET A 168 6.41 4.85 3.92
N LEU A 169 7.02 5.84 3.28
CA LEU A 169 7.40 7.10 3.89
C LEU A 169 6.89 8.27 3.07
N ILE A 170 6.44 9.34 3.71
CA ILE A 170 6.03 10.57 3.03
C ILE A 170 6.97 11.73 3.36
N GLN A 171 7.06 12.71 2.49
CA GLN A 171 7.81 13.94 2.74
C GLN A 171 7.11 15.12 2.09
N GLN A 172 6.94 16.21 2.85
CA GLN A 172 6.47 17.48 2.30
C GLN A 172 7.50 18.05 1.34
N ARG A 173 7.06 18.52 0.17
CA ARG A 173 7.91 19.16 -0.83
C ARG A 173 8.12 20.64 -0.57
#